data_AF-A0A7X2SZ62-F1
#
_entry.id   AF-A0A7X2SZ62-F1
#
_cell.length_a   1.000
_cell.length_b   1.000
_cell.length_c   1.000
_cell.angle_alpha   90.00
_cell.angle_beta   90.00
_cell.angle_gamma   90.00
#
_symmetry.space_group_name_H-M   'P 1'
#
loop_
_entity.id
_entity.type
_entity.pdbx_description
1 polymer ?
#
loop_
_entity_poly.entity_id
_entity_poly.type
_entity_poly.pdbx_seq_one_letter_code
_entity_poly.pdbx_strand_id
1 'polypeptide(L)'
;IKAFIAQYSNGMNYLMYAFMQSIQFVAGVFVLYSGVRLLLNELVPAFRGIAMRVVPDAKPALDCPVMFPYAPNAVIVGFLATTLGSIVGMLVFPMF
;
A
#
# COMPACT_ATOMS: atom_id res chain seq x y z
N ILE A 1 -14.57 -20.31 16.42
CA ILE A 1 -13.15 -20.29 15.95
C ILE A 1 -12.86 -21.47 15.00
N LYS A 2 -12.95 -22.74 15.42
CA LYS A 2 -12.69 -23.90 14.54
C LYS A 2 -13.61 -23.99 13.29
N ALA A 3 -14.89 -23.63 13.42
CA ALA A 3 -15.83 -23.59 12.29
C ALA A 3 -15.58 -22.43 11.29
N PHE A 4 -15.10 -21.29 11.78
CA PHE A 4 -14.73 -20.14 10.93
C PHE A 4 -13.46 -20.45 10.12
N ILE A 5 -12.48 -21.10 10.75
CA ILE A 5 -11.24 -21.53 10.09
C ILE A 5 -11.57 -22.56 9.00
N ALA A 6 -12.49 -23.50 9.24
CA ALA A 6 -12.88 -24.49 8.23
C ALA A 6 -13.56 -23.86 6.99
N GLN A 7 -14.33 -22.78 7.17
CA GLN A 7 -15.03 -22.12 6.06
C GLN A 7 -14.09 -21.32 5.15
N TYR A 8 -13.03 -20.72 5.70
CA TYR A 8 -12.04 -19.94 4.94
C TYR A 8 -10.79 -20.73 4.55
N SER A 9 -10.44 -21.80 5.27
CA SER A 9 -9.24 -22.60 5.00
C SER A 9 -9.48 -23.79 4.09
N ASN A 10 -10.73 -24.10 3.72
CA ASN A 10 -11.06 -25.22 2.82
C ASN A 10 -10.40 -26.55 3.26
N GLY A 11 -10.30 -26.76 4.58
CA GLY A 11 -9.65 -27.94 5.16
C GLY A 11 -8.12 -27.83 5.38
N MET A 12 -7.48 -26.71 5.03
CA MET A 12 -6.06 -26.48 5.29
C MET A 12 -5.77 -26.04 6.72
N ASN A 13 -4.58 -26.39 7.22
CA ASN A 13 -4.07 -25.98 8.52
C ASN A 13 -3.97 -24.44 8.59
N TYR A 14 -4.46 -23.82 9.67
CA TYR A 14 -4.58 -22.36 9.82
C TYR A 14 -3.29 -21.60 9.52
N LEU A 15 -2.14 -22.19 9.88
CA LEU A 15 -0.81 -21.65 9.64
C LEU A 15 -0.50 -21.51 8.14
N MET A 16 -0.90 -22.49 7.32
CA MET A 16 -0.66 -22.50 5.88
C MET A 16 -1.51 -21.44 5.18
N TYR A 17 -2.77 -21.27 5.62
CA TYR A 17 -3.67 -20.26 5.08
C TYR A 17 -3.16 -18.83 5.36
N ALA A 18 -2.72 -18.56 6.60
CA ALA A 18 -2.13 -17.27 6.95
C ALA A 18 -0.85 -16.98 6.13
N PHE A 19 -0.03 -18.00 5.89
CA PHE A 19 1.17 -17.86 5.07
C PHE A 19 0.85 -17.56 3.60
N MET A 20 -0.09 -18.28 3.00
CA MET A 20 -0.55 -18.01 1.62
C MET A 20 -1.12 -16.60 1.46
N GLN A 21 -1.93 -16.13 2.42
CA GLN A 21 -2.49 -14.79 2.43
C GLN A 21 -1.39 -13.71 2.50
N SER A 22 -0.34 -13.94 3.29
CA SER A 22 0.80 -13.02 3.40
C SER A 22 1.58 -12.91 2.08
N ILE A 23 1.80 -14.03 1.38
CA ILE A 23 2.47 -14.04 0.07
C ILE A 23 1.64 -13.28 -0.97
N GLN A 24 0.32 -13.49 -0.99
CA GLN A 24 -0.56 -12.80 -1.92
C GLN A 24 -0.56 -11.28 -1.70
N PHE A 25 -0.52 -10.83 -0.45
CA PHE A 25 -0.36 -9.42 -0.10
C PHE A 25 0.98 -8.86 -0.61
N VAL A 26 2.10 -9.55 -0.34
CA VAL A 26 3.44 -9.12 -0.79
C VAL A 26 3.53 -9.05 -2.32
N ALA A 27 2.95 -10.03 -3.02
CA ALA A 27 2.88 -10.03 -4.48
C ALA A 27 2.11 -8.81 -5.02
N GLY A 28 0.97 -8.47 -4.39
CA GLY A 28 0.20 -7.27 -4.74
C GLY A 28 0.98 -5.97 -4.55
N VAL A 29 1.71 -5.84 -3.43
CA VAL A 29 2.57 -4.68 -3.14
C VAL A 29 3.72 -4.58 -4.16
N PHE A 30 4.32 -5.71 -4.56
CA PHE A 30 5.37 -5.73 -5.56
C PHE A 30 4.89 -5.25 -6.94
N VAL A 31 3.71 -5.72 -7.37
CA VAL A 31 3.07 -5.25 -8.61
C VAL A 31 2.80 -3.75 -8.53
N LEU A 32 2.32 -3.25 -7.39
CA LEU A 32 2.06 -1.82 -7.18
C LEU A 32 3.32 -0.98 -7.34
N TYR A 33 4.45 -1.37 -6.73
CA TYR A 33 5.72 -0.66 -6.92
C TYR A 33 6.20 -0.66 -8.38
N SER A 34 6.02 -1.78 -9.09
CA SER A 34 6.40 -1.88 -10.50
C SER A 34 5.56 -0.95 -11.38
N GLY A 35 4.24 -0.86 -11.13
CA GLY A 35 3.32 0.02 -11.85
C GLY A 35 3.55 1.50 -11.54
N VAL A 36 3.77 1.85 -10.27
CA VAL A 36 4.06 3.23 -9.85
C VAL A 36 5.35 3.73 -10.49
N ARG A 37 6.42 2.93 -10.47
CA ARG A 37 7.69 3.35 -11.09
C ARG A 37 7.56 3.61 -12.59
N LEU A 38 6.77 2.79 -13.29
CA LEU A 38 6.49 2.98 -14.72
C LEU A 38 5.70 4.26 -14.96
N LEU A 39 4.63 4.51 -14.19
CA LEU A 39 3.86 5.75 -14.27
C LEU A 39 4.74 6.98 -14.03
N LEU A 40 5.57 6.97 -13.00
CA LEU A 40 6.43 8.12 -12.68
C LEU A 40 7.43 8.43 -13.81
N ASN A 41 7.98 7.42 -14.48
CA ASN A 41 8.94 7.62 -15.56
C ASN A 41 8.36 8.38 -16.75
N GLU A 42 7.08 8.18 -17.08
CA GLU A 42 6.43 8.85 -18.21
C GLU A 42 5.78 10.18 -17.77
N LEU A 43 5.23 10.21 -16.56
CA LEU A 43 4.34 11.27 -16.10
C LEU A 43 5.15 12.46 -15.52
N VAL A 44 6.28 12.22 -14.84
CA VAL A 44 7.19 13.28 -14.34
C VAL A 44 7.77 14.15 -15.46
N PRO A 45 8.35 13.62 -16.56
CA PRO A 45 8.85 14.44 -17.65
C PRO A 45 7.72 15.12 -18.44
N ALA A 46 6.58 14.46 -18.63
CA ALA A 46 5.41 15.06 -19.28
C ALA A 46 4.91 16.30 -18.51
N PHE A 47 4.79 16.21 -17.18
CA PHE A 47 4.37 17.36 -16.37
C PHE A 47 5.43 18.46 -16.30
N ARG A 48 6.73 18.13 -16.24
CA ARG A 48 7.77 19.16 -16.35
C ARG A 48 7.71 19.88 -17.70
N GLY A 49 7.44 19.15 -18.80
CA GLY A 49 7.32 19.74 -20.14
C GLY A 49 6.17 20.74 -20.27
N ILE A 50 5.02 20.47 -19.64
CA ILE A 50 3.87 21.39 -19.62
C ILE A 50 4.10 22.54 -18.62
N ALA A 51 4.60 22.23 -17.42
CA ALA A 51 4.83 23.23 -16.37
C ALA A 51 5.78 24.35 -16.82
N MET A 52 6.87 24.00 -17.53
CA MET A 52 7.83 24.96 -18.06
C MET A 52 7.23 25.97 -19.06
N ARG A 53 6.09 25.67 -19.68
CA ARG A 53 5.40 26.56 -20.63
C ARG A 53 4.30 27.42 -19.98
N VAL A 54 3.64 26.92 -18.94
CA VAL A 54 2.44 27.56 -18.38
C VAL A 54 2.74 28.30 -17.08
N VAL A 55 3.60 27.77 -16.21
CA VAL A 55 4.00 28.41 -14.94
C VAL A 55 5.48 28.14 -14.65
N PRO A 56 6.39 29.05 -15.05
CA PRO A 56 7.81 28.96 -14.67
C PRO A 56 7.91 28.95 -13.13
N ASP A 57 8.77 28.09 -12.58
CA ASP A 57 9.00 27.89 -11.13
C ASP A 57 7.92 27.13 -10.32
N ALA A 58 6.85 26.62 -10.94
CA ALA A 58 5.90 25.76 -10.22
C ALA A 58 6.52 24.39 -9.89
N LYS A 59 6.60 24.05 -8.59
CA LYS A 59 6.98 22.72 -8.11
C LYS A 59 5.82 21.75 -8.39
N PRO A 60 5.95 20.79 -9.32
CA PRO A 60 4.83 19.93 -9.70
C PRO A 60 4.39 19.08 -8.52
N ALA A 61 3.12 19.21 -8.11
CA ALA A 61 2.53 18.33 -7.13
C ALA A 61 2.26 16.99 -7.79
N LEU A 62 3.03 15.96 -7.43
CA LEU A 62 2.82 14.61 -7.89
C LEU A 62 2.55 13.75 -6.65
N ASP A 63 1.50 12.93 -6.74
CA ASP A 63 0.80 12.31 -5.61
C ASP A 63 1.72 11.44 -4.73
N CYS A 64 1.24 11.08 -3.55
CA CYS A 64 1.91 10.24 -2.54
C CYS A 64 2.63 8.97 -3.07
N PRO A 65 2.23 8.32 -4.19
CA PRO A 65 2.99 7.20 -4.76
C PRO A 65 4.38 7.58 -5.29
N VAL A 66 4.66 8.87 -5.52
CA VAL A 66 6.01 9.35 -5.91
C VAL A 66 7.08 8.93 -4.94
N MET A 67 6.77 8.91 -3.64
CA MET A 67 7.70 8.57 -2.57
C MET A 67 7.82 7.06 -2.35
N PHE A 68 6.89 6.26 -2.89
CA PHE A 68 6.86 4.81 -2.71
C PHE A 68 8.11 4.09 -3.23
N PRO A 69 8.68 4.43 -4.41
CA PRO A 69 9.95 3.84 -4.84
C PRO A 69 11.19 4.35 -4.07
N TYR A 70 11.11 5.51 -3.39
CA TYR A 70 12.23 6.06 -2.63
C TYR A 70 12.32 5.52 -1.19
N ALA A 71 11.19 5.05 -0.62
CA ALA A 71 11.15 4.51 0.73
C ALA A 71 10.20 3.28 0.85
N PRO A 72 10.52 2.14 0.21
CA PRO A 72 9.66 0.95 0.23
C PRO A 72 9.46 0.37 1.64
N ASN A 73 10.44 0.53 2.54
CA ASN A 73 10.32 0.09 3.94
C ASN A 73 9.33 0.96 4.75
N ALA A 74 9.15 2.23 4.38
CA ALA A 74 8.22 3.14 5.07
C ALA A 74 6.76 2.73 4.85
N VAL A 75 6.45 2.18 3.68
CA VAL A 75 5.10 1.68 3.35
C VAL A 75 4.74 0.47 4.23
N ILE A 76 5.68 -0.44 4.46
CA ILE A 76 5.45 -1.63 5.32
C ILE A 76 5.25 -1.20 6.78
N VAL A 77 6.08 -0.30 7.29
CA VAL A 77 5.95 0.22 8.66
C VAL A 77 4.66 1.02 8.83
N GLY A 78 4.31 1.85 7.85
CA GLY A 78 3.06 2.61 7.84
C GLY A 78 1.82 1.71 7.77
N PHE A 79 1.88 0.62 7.01
CA PHE A 79 0.82 -0.39 6.95
C PHE A 79 0.60 -1.07 8.30
N LEU A 80 1.67 -1.48 8.99
CA LEU A 80 1.57 -2.07 10.33
C LEU A 80 1.03 -1.05 11.36
N ALA A 81 1.53 0.18 11.33
CA ALA A 81 1.09 1.24 12.24
C ALA A 81 -0.39 1.60 12.04
N THR A 82 -0.87 1.69 10.79
CA THR A 82 -2.28 1.95 10.48
C THR A 82 -3.17 0.75 10.80
N THR A 83 -2.70 -0.47 10.61
CA THR A 83 -3.43 -1.68 11.02
C THR A 83 -3.60 -1.72 12.54
N LEU A 84 -2.53 -1.47 13.30
CA LEU A 84 -2.61 -1.41 14.76
C LEU A 84 -3.46 -0.23 15.25
N GLY A 85 -3.27 0.96 14.66
CA GLY A 85 -4.03 2.16 14.99
C GLY A 85 -5.53 2.01 14.72
N SER A 86 -5.90 1.35 13.61
CA SER A 86 -7.31 1.08 13.29
C SER A 86 -7.93 0.05 14.25
N ILE A 87 -7.21 -1.00 14.63
CA ILE A 87 -7.66 -1.96 15.65
C ILE A 87 -7.86 -1.27 17.00
N VAL A 88 -6.90 -0.46 17.43
CA VAL A 88 -7.00 0.30 18.69
C VAL A 88 -8.15 1.31 18.62
N GLY A 89 -8.27 2.04 17.51
CA GLY A 89 -9.37 2.99 17.30
C GLY A 89 -10.74 2.33 17.34
N MET A 90 -10.90 1.16 16.72
CA MET A 90 -12.14 0.37 16.78
C MET A 90 -12.48 -0.12 18.19
N LEU A 91 -11.50 -0.34 19.07
CA LEU A 91 -11.74 -0.77 20.45
C LEU A 91 -12.05 0.40 21.39
N VAL A 92 -11.45 1.56 21.14
CA VAL A 92 -11.56 2.74 22.01
C VAL A 92 -12.82 3.56 21.69
N PHE A 93 -13.19 3.74 20.42
CA PHE A 93 -14.36 4.52 20.04
C PHE A 93 -15.70 4.03 20.60
N PRO A 94 -16.02 2.73 20.62
CA PRO A 94 -17.29 2.24 21.17
C PRO A 94 -17.32 2.15 22.72
N MET A 95 -16.22 2.48 23.40
CA MET A 95 -16.17 2.54 24.87
C MET A 95 -16.60 3.91 25.42
N PHE A 96 -16.71 4.92 24.57
CA PHE A 96 -17.28 6.25 24.85
C PHE A 96 -18.66 6.40 24.19
#